data_AF-A0A3P8G1Y0-F1
#
_entry.id   AF-A0A3P8G1Y0-F1
#
_cell.length_a   1.000
_cell.length_b   1.000
_cell.length_c   1.000
_cell.angle_alpha   90.00
_cell.angle_beta   90.00
_cell.angle_gamma   90.00
#
_symmetry.space_group_name_H-M   'P 1'
#
loop_
_entity.id
_entity.type
_entity.pdbx_description
1 polymer ?
#
loop_
_entity_poly.entity_id
_entity_poly.type
_entity_poly.pdbx_seq_one_letter_code
_entity_poly.pdbx_strand_id
1 'polypeptide(L)'
;MKEEETTIEENWKGIKDALTSTCQEVLGLKKHHHKEWISIETLDKIKERKNKKTTINNSRTRTEKVQVQAEYIEANKQVKKSIRTDKKKYVEGLATTVEKAAREGNMKQLYDTTRKLALLLHTHEQMQI
;
A
#
# COMPACT_ATOMS: atom_id res chain seq x y z
N MET A 1 0.23 46.44 -1.83
CA MET A 1 0.86 45.81 -0.65
C MET A 1 0.31 44.38 -0.55
N LYS A 2 1.13 43.36 -0.77
CA LYS A 2 0.76 41.92 -0.76
C LYS A 2 1.89 41.04 -0.18
N GLU A 3 2.84 41.62 0.54
CA GLU A 3 4.07 40.93 0.97
C GLU A 3 3.96 40.25 2.35
N GLU A 4 2.90 40.50 3.12
CA GLU A 4 2.74 39.97 4.49
C GLU A 4 1.87 38.68 4.58
N GLU A 5 1.02 38.38 3.60
CA GLU A 5 0.22 37.14 3.64
C GLU A 5 1.04 35.89 3.31
N THR A 6 2.02 36.01 2.40
CA THR A 6 2.88 34.89 1.98
C THR A 6 3.80 34.42 3.09
N THR A 7 4.26 35.35 3.93
CA THR A 7 5.19 35.05 5.04
C THR A 7 4.50 34.30 6.19
N ILE A 8 3.21 34.53 6.42
CA ILE A 8 2.47 33.81 7.47
C ILE A 8 2.21 32.36 7.07
N GLU A 9 1.85 32.09 5.81
CA GLU A 9 1.70 30.72 5.30
C GLU A 9 3.02 29.94 5.28
N GLU A 10 4.11 30.59 4.88
CA GLU A 10 5.46 30.01 4.90
C GLU A 10 5.92 29.70 6.34
N ASN A 11 5.68 30.61 7.28
CA ASN A 11 5.99 30.40 8.70
C ASN A 11 5.16 29.25 9.29
N TRP A 12 3.87 29.18 8.98
CA TRP A 12 3.00 28.10 9.43
C TRP A 12 3.43 26.74 8.88
N LYS A 13 3.88 26.70 7.62
CA LYS A 13 4.46 25.50 7.01
C LYS A 13 5.78 25.11 7.69
N GLY A 14 6.67 26.06 7.93
CA GLY A 14 7.94 25.83 8.63
C GLY A 14 7.74 25.23 10.03
N ILE A 15 6.75 25.73 10.78
CA ILE A 15 6.41 25.20 12.11
C ILE A 15 5.91 23.75 12.00
N LYS A 16 4.99 23.44 11.08
CA LYS A 16 4.51 22.06 10.87
C LYS A 16 5.63 21.12 10.48
N ASP A 17 6.53 21.55 9.59
CA ASP A 17 7.62 20.74 9.09
C ASP A 17 8.64 20.44 10.21
N ALA A 18 9.00 21.46 11.00
CA ALA A 18 9.87 21.31 12.17
C ALA A 18 9.28 20.33 13.20
N LEU A 19 8.00 20.50 13.54
CA LEU A 19 7.31 19.63 14.50
C LEU A 19 7.23 18.18 14.00
N THR A 20 7.00 18.00 12.70
CA THR A 20 6.98 16.68 12.05
C THR A 20 8.38 16.04 12.10
N SER A 21 9.43 16.82 11.82
CA SER A 21 10.82 16.35 11.84
C SER A 21 11.25 15.87 13.23
N THR A 22 11.00 16.66 14.27
CA THR A 22 11.34 16.29 15.65
C THR A 22 10.58 15.04 16.09
N CYS A 23 9.30 14.91 15.73
CA CYS A 23 8.52 13.70 16.00
C CYS A 23 9.13 12.46 15.31
N GLN A 24 9.57 12.60 14.06
CA GLN A 24 10.19 11.50 13.30
C GLN A 24 11.56 11.11 13.85
N GLU A 25 12.34 12.06 14.36
CA GLU A 25 13.65 11.81 14.97
C GLU A 25 13.51 11.08 16.32
N VAL A 26 12.61 11.57 17.19
CA VAL A 26 12.44 11.02 18.54
C VAL A 26 11.68 9.69 18.53
N LEU A 27 10.59 9.60 17.77
CA LEU A 27 9.72 8.42 17.77
C LEU A 27 10.10 7.41 16.68
N GLY A 28 10.97 7.81 15.75
CA GLY A 28 11.26 7.07 14.54
C GLY A 28 10.09 7.10 13.55
N LEU A 29 10.39 6.87 12.28
CA LEU A 29 9.34 6.55 11.31
C LEU A 29 8.82 5.15 11.59
N LYS A 30 7.49 5.01 11.75
CA LYS A 30 6.85 3.70 11.75
C LYS A 30 7.23 3.03 10.44
N LYS A 31 8.09 2.02 10.50
CA LYS A 31 8.50 1.28 9.31
C LYS A 31 7.24 0.72 8.70
N HIS A 32 6.82 1.32 7.59
CA HIS A 32 5.82 0.72 6.73
C HIS A 32 6.51 -0.50 6.13
N HIS A 33 6.44 -1.61 6.85
CA HIS A 33 6.65 -2.91 6.26
C HIS A 33 5.55 -3.03 5.21
N HIS A 34 5.86 -2.60 3.98
CA HIS A 34 5.12 -3.10 2.85
C HIS A 34 5.13 -4.61 3.01
N LYS A 35 3.96 -5.25 2.83
CA LYS A 35 3.97 -6.70 2.84
C LYS A 35 4.88 -7.10 1.69
N GLU A 36 5.90 -7.91 1.96
CA GLU A 36 6.95 -8.32 0.98
C GLU A 36 6.37 -8.81 -0.35
N TRP A 37 5.10 -9.24 -0.35
CA TRP A 37 4.41 -9.77 -1.51
C TRP A 37 3.74 -8.73 -2.42
N ILE A 38 3.57 -7.48 -2.01
CA ILE A 38 2.92 -6.46 -2.86
C ILE A 38 3.93 -5.91 -3.86
N SER A 39 3.66 -6.07 -5.15
CA SER A 39 4.52 -5.54 -6.21
C SER A 39 4.42 -4.02 -6.34
N ILE A 40 5.46 -3.41 -6.92
CA ILE A 40 5.49 -1.98 -7.26
C ILE A 40 4.34 -1.63 -8.22
N GLU A 41 4.06 -2.50 -9.21
CA GLU A 41 2.96 -2.31 -10.16
C GLU A 41 1.60 -2.22 -9.45
N THR A 42 1.36 -3.06 -8.42
CA THR A 42 0.15 -2.99 -7.59
C THR A 42 0.10 -1.69 -6.78
N LEU A 43 1.24 -1.19 -6.27
CA LEU A 43 1.30 0.09 -5.56
C LEU A 43 0.94 1.26 -6.47
N ASP A 44 1.40 1.26 -7.72
CA ASP A 44 1.07 2.29 -8.71
C ASP A 44 -0.43 2.29 -9.02
N LYS A 45 -1.04 1.11 -9.21
CA LYS A 45 -2.50 0.98 -9.40
C LYS A 45 -3.29 1.47 -8.19
N ILE A 46 -2.79 1.26 -6.97
CA ILE A 46 -3.41 1.78 -5.75
C ILE A 46 -3.36 3.32 -5.74
N LYS A 47 -2.24 3.92 -6.14
CA LYS A 47 -2.08 5.37 -6.26
C LYS A 47 -3.03 5.94 -7.30
N GLU A 48 -3.13 5.32 -8.47
CA GLU A 48 -4.06 5.73 -9.53
C GLU A 48 -5.52 5.66 -9.07
N ARG A 49 -5.92 4.57 -8.41
CA ARG A 49 -7.26 4.44 -7.82
C ARG A 49 -7.56 5.55 -6.80
N LYS A 50 -6.58 5.93 -5.96
CA LYS A 50 -6.72 7.03 -5.00
C LYS A 50 -6.93 8.37 -5.71
N ASN A 51 -6.17 8.64 -6.78
CA ASN A 51 -6.34 9.86 -7.57
C ASN A 51 -7.74 9.93 -8.18
N LYS A 52 -8.26 8.83 -8.77
CA LYS A 52 -9.63 8.76 -9.30
C LYS A 52 -10.69 9.00 -8.22
N LYS A 53 -10.45 8.53 -6.99
CA LYS A 53 -11.33 8.82 -5.84
C LYS A 53 -11.36 10.31 -5.50
N THR A 54 -10.21 10.97 -5.54
CA THR A 54 -10.12 12.43 -5.36
C THR A 54 -10.88 13.17 -6.46
N THR A 55 -10.76 12.75 -7.71
CA THR A 55 -11.51 13.33 -8.84
C THR A 55 -13.03 13.21 -8.64
N ILE A 56 -13.53 12.07 -8.13
CA ILE A 56 -14.96 11.92 -7.77
C ILE A 56 -15.38 12.90 -6.69
N ASN A 57 -14.56 13.12 -5.67
CA ASN A 57 -14.89 14.03 -4.58
C ASN A 57 -14.95 15.49 -5.06
N ASN A 58 -14.18 15.84 -6.10
CA ASN A 58 -14.12 17.17 -6.68
C ASN A 58 -15.10 17.40 -7.84
N SER A 59 -15.81 16.37 -8.31
CA SER A 59 -16.75 16.48 -9.44
C SER A 59 -17.89 17.43 -9.10
N ARG A 60 -18.22 18.35 -10.01
CA ARG A 60 -19.20 19.42 -9.75
C ARG A 60 -20.58 19.09 -10.30
N THR A 61 -20.64 18.42 -11.45
CA THR A 61 -21.90 18.05 -12.10
C THR A 61 -22.22 16.56 -11.93
N ARG A 62 -23.51 16.21 -12.01
CA ARG A 62 -23.96 14.82 -11.90
C ARG A 62 -23.40 13.94 -13.02
N THR A 63 -23.27 14.50 -14.23
CA THR A 63 -22.75 13.80 -15.41
C THR A 63 -21.28 13.45 -15.25
N GLU A 64 -20.44 14.43 -14.86
CA GLU A 64 -19.03 14.20 -14.54
C GLU A 64 -18.89 13.10 -13.50
N LYS A 65 -19.67 13.18 -12.41
CA LYS A 65 -19.62 12.21 -11.30
C LYS A 65 -19.89 10.78 -11.77
N VAL A 66 -20.86 10.57 -12.67
CA VAL A 66 -21.16 9.24 -13.22
C VAL A 66 -19.99 8.70 -14.05
N GLN A 67 -19.37 9.53 -14.88
CA GLN A 67 -18.22 9.14 -15.70
C GLN A 67 -17.02 8.76 -14.83
N VAL A 68 -16.60 9.63 -13.92
CA VAL A 68 -15.43 9.36 -13.06
C VAL A 68 -15.68 8.22 -12.07
N GLN A 69 -16.94 7.98 -11.69
CA GLN A 69 -17.31 6.82 -10.88
C GLN A 69 -17.13 5.50 -11.63
N ALA A 70 -17.45 5.45 -12.92
CA ALA A 70 -17.19 4.26 -13.75
C ALA A 70 -15.69 3.94 -13.81
N GLU A 71 -14.84 4.95 -14.03
CA GLU A 71 -13.38 4.78 -14.06
C GLU A 71 -12.81 4.31 -12.72
N TYR A 72 -13.32 4.83 -11.59
CA TYR A 72 -12.92 4.37 -10.26
C TYR A 72 -13.32 2.91 -10.01
N ILE A 73 -14.51 2.50 -10.44
CA ILE A 73 -14.98 1.11 -10.28
C ILE A 73 -14.03 0.16 -11.02
N GLU A 74 -13.66 0.48 -12.26
CA GLU A 74 -12.73 -0.35 -13.03
C GLU A 74 -11.33 -0.35 -12.39
N ALA A 75 -10.80 0.81 -11.99
CA ALA A 75 -9.50 0.88 -11.30
C ALA A 75 -9.51 0.08 -9.98
N ASN A 76 -10.60 0.14 -9.21
CA ASN A 76 -10.74 -0.64 -7.97
C ASN A 76 -10.80 -2.15 -8.23
N LYS A 77 -11.44 -2.58 -9.33
CA LYS A 77 -11.45 -3.97 -9.77
C LYS A 77 -10.05 -4.45 -10.15
N GLN A 78 -9.29 -3.65 -10.89
CA GLN A 78 -7.92 -3.96 -11.27
C GLN A 78 -6.99 -4.07 -10.06
N VAL A 79 -7.09 -3.13 -9.10
CA VAL A 79 -6.35 -3.20 -7.83
C VAL A 79 -6.64 -4.52 -7.10
N LYS A 80 -7.92 -4.88 -6.93
CA LYS A 80 -8.30 -6.15 -6.27
C LYS A 80 -7.74 -7.37 -7.00
N LYS A 81 -7.74 -7.39 -8.34
CA LYS A 81 -7.14 -8.47 -9.14
C LYS A 81 -5.63 -8.54 -8.94
N SER A 82 -4.93 -7.42 -9.04
CA SER A 82 -3.46 -7.36 -8.89
C SER A 82 -3.00 -7.83 -7.51
N ILE A 83 -3.69 -7.43 -6.45
CA ILE A 83 -3.44 -7.88 -5.07
C ILE A 83 -3.58 -9.40 -4.95
N ARG A 84 -4.61 -10.01 -5.57
CA ARG A 84 -4.79 -11.46 -5.56
C ARG A 84 -3.68 -12.18 -6.30
N THR A 85 -3.28 -11.67 -7.47
CA THR A 85 -2.18 -12.21 -8.28
C THR A 85 -0.85 -12.16 -7.54
N ASP A 86 -0.52 -11.01 -6.95
CA ASP A 86 0.70 -10.80 -6.18
C ASP A 86 0.79 -11.75 -4.99
N LYS A 87 -0.31 -11.89 -4.23
CA LYS A 87 -0.39 -12.85 -3.12
C LYS A 87 -0.17 -14.28 -3.61
N LYS A 88 -0.81 -14.68 -4.72
CA LYS A 88 -0.66 -16.03 -5.29
C LYS A 88 0.79 -16.31 -5.68
N LYS A 89 1.42 -15.40 -6.43
CA LYS A 89 2.83 -15.52 -6.85
C LYS A 89 3.77 -15.65 -5.64
N TYR A 90 3.52 -14.88 -4.59
CA TYR A 90 4.34 -14.95 -3.38
C TYR A 90 4.19 -16.27 -2.63
N VAL A 91 2.96 -16.79 -2.50
CA VAL A 91 2.72 -18.10 -1.88
C VAL A 91 3.38 -19.22 -2.69
N GLU A 92 3.28 -19.18 -4.02
CA GLU A 92 3.95 -20.13 -4.91
C GLU A 92 5.49 -20.05 -4.78
N GLY A 93 6.05 -18.83 -4.71
CA GLY A 93 7.48 -18.62 -4.46
C GLY A 93 7.95 -19.15 -3.10
N LEU A 94 7.13 -19.01 -2.06
CA LEU A 94 7.42 -19.60 -0.75
C LEU A 94 7.36 -21.12 -0.78
N ALA A 95 6.36 -21.72 -1.45
CA ALA A 95 6.23 -23.16 -1.57
C ALA A 95 7.44 -23.79 -2.29
N THR A 96 7.89 -23.20 -3.41
CA THR A 96 9.09 -23.66 -4.12
C THR A 96 10.36 -23.55 -3.27
N THR A 97 10.46 -22.51 -2.43
CA THR A 97 11.58 -22.35 -1.48
C THR A 97 11.55 -23.41 -0.37
N VAL A 98 10.37 -23.71 0.17
CA VAL A 98 10.16 -24.79 1.16
C VAL A 98 10.60 -26.13 0.59
N GLU A 99 10.15 -26.47 -0.63
CA GLU A 99 10.52 -27.72 -1.31
C GLU A 99 12.04 -27.84 -1.51
N LYS A 100 12.69 -26.75 -1.94
CA LYS A 100 14.14 -26.72 -2.11
C LYS A 100 14.87 -26.92 -0.79
N ALA A 101 14.48 -26.19 0.26
CA ALA A 101 15.08 -26.31 1.59
C ALA A 101 14.94 -27.73 2.17
N ALA A 102 13.80 -28.40 1.94
CA ALA A 102 13.60 -29.79 2.34
C ALA A 102 14.57 -30.75 1.62
N ARG A 103 14.77 -30.57 0.31
CA ARG A 103 15.72 -31.39 -0.48
C ARG A 103 17.18 -31.18 -0.05
N GLU A 104 17.53 -29.96 0.32
CA GLU A 104 18.89 -29.59 0.74
C GLU A 104 19.15 -29.84 2.24
N GLY A 105 18.16 -30.29 3.00
CA GLY A 105 18.28 -30.48 4.45
C GLY A 105 18.43 -29.19 5.25
N ASN A 106 18.07 -28.03 4.69
CA ASN A 106 18.17 -26.72 5.36
C ASN A 106 16.98 -26.48 6.30
N MET A 107 17.04 -27.09 7.47
CA MET A 107 15.95 -27.07 8.46
C MET A 107 15.60 -25.66 8.95
N LYS A 108 16.58 -24.75 9.04
CA LYS A 108 16.35 -23.36 9.45
C LYS A 108 15.47 -22.62 8.45
N GLN A 109 15.82 -22.68 7.15
CA GLN A 109 15.02 -22.04 6.10
C GLN A 109 13.63 -22.67 5.98
N LEU A 110 13.54 -24.00 6.11
CA LEU A 110 12.27 -24.73 6.09
C LEU A 110 11.30 -24.22 7.17
N TYR A 111 11.76 -24.10 8.41
CA TYR A 111 10.95 -23.60 9.53
C TYR A 111 10.54 -22.14 9.31
N ASP A 112 11.48 -21.27 8.95
CA ASP A 112 11.21 -19.83 8.78
C ASP A 112 10.18 -19.55 7.66
N THR A 113 10.28 -20.25 6.54
CA THR A 113 9.37 -20.13 5.38
C THR A 113 7.99 -20.73 5.67
N THR A 114 7.93 -21.87 6.36
CA THR A 114 6.65 -22.48 6.80
C THR A 114 5.91 -21.57 7.77
N ARG A 115 6.63 -20.94 8.71
CA ARG A 115 6.06 -19.93 9.61
C ARG A 115 5.50 -18.73 8.84
N LYS A 116 6.21 -18.24 7.82
CA LYS A 116 5.71 -17.16 6.94
C LYS A 116 4.42 -17.57 6.21
N LEU A 117 4.35 -18.80 5.68
CA LEU A 117 3.14 -19.31 5.01
C LEU A 117 1.94 -19.39 5.96
N ALA A 118 2.12 -19.90 7.17
CA ALA A 118 1.06 -20.00 8.18
C ALA A 118 0.45 -18.62 8.52
N LEU A 119 1.29 -17.59 8.68
CA LEU A 119 0.83 -16.22 8.93
C LEU A 119 0.02 -15.63 7.76
N LEU A 120 0.34 -15.98 6.52
CA LEU A 120 -0.38 -15.52 5.34
C LEU A 120 -1.77 -16.17 5.17
N LEU A 121 -1.91 -17.42 5.63
CA LEU A 121 -3.18 -18.15 5.62
C LEU A 121 -4.16 -17.54 6.63
N HIS A 122 -3.70 -17.26 7.85
CA HIS A 122 -4.55 -16.65 8.88
C HIS A 122 -5.07 -15.25 8.49
N THR A 123 -4.25 -14.46 7.77
CA THR A 123 -4.71 -13.14 7.27
C THR A 123 -5.70 -13.21 6.10
N HIS A 124 -5.89 -14.37 5.45
CA HIS A 124 -6.91 -14.54 4.41
C HIS A 124 -8.33 -14.61 5.01
N GLU A 125 -8.48 -15.21 6.19
CA GLU A 125 -9.76 -15.33 6.89
C GLU A 125 -10.27 -13.97 7.39
N GLN A 126 -9.36 -13.07 7.77
CA GLN A 126 -9.71 -11.73 8.30
C GLN A 126 -10.04 -10.69 7.20
N MET A 127 -9.76 -10.99 5.92
CA MET A 127 -10.02 -10.08 4.78
C MET A 127 -11.21 -10.51 3.91
N GLN A 128 -12.06 -11.41 4.42
CA GLN A 128 -13.32 -11.86 3.81
C GLN A 128 -14.57 -11.14 4.39
N ILE A 129 -14.38 -10.07 5.19
CA ILE A 129 -15.47 -9.22 5.72
C ILE A 129 -15.52 -7.90 4.95
#